data_AF-A0A8T6V2V0-F1
#
_entry.id   AF-A0A8T6V2V0-F1
#
_cell.length_a   1.000
_cell.length_b   1.000
_cell.length_c   1.000
_cell.angle_alpha   90.00
_cell.angle_beta   90.00
_cell.angle_gamma   90.00
#
_symmetry.space_group_name_H-M   'P 1'
#
loop_
_entity.id
_entity.type
_entity.pdbx_description
1 polymer ?
#
loop_
_entity_poly.entity_id
_entity_poly.type
_entity_poly.pdbx_seq_one_letter_code
_entity_poly.pdbx_strand_id
1 'polypeptide(L)' 'MSWVTEAKKRAATEAVKHVKQGMVLGLGSGSTATHAVKLIGLKIANKELSDVKGVPTSYQIAREATRNGIN' A
#
# COMPACT_ATOMS: atom_id res chain seq x y z
N MET A 1 5.68 1.32 -20.94
CA MET A 1 5.69 2.02 -19.63
C MET A 1 6.94 2.90 -19.55
N SER A 2 6.87 4.09 -18.95
CA SER A 2 8.04 4.96 -18.81
C SER A 2 8.95 4.52 -17.64
N TRP A 3 10.21 4.92 -17.68
CA TRP A 3 11.17 4.63 -16.59
C TRP A 3 10.71 5.16 -15.23
N VAL A 4 10.00 6.30 -15.22
CA VAL A 4 9.46 6.93 -14.01
C VAL A 4 8.44 6.01 -13.36
N THR A 5 7.52 5.43 -14.13
CA THR A 5 6.50 4.51 -13.58
C THR A 5 7.15 3.28 -12.95
N GLU A 6 8.21 2.73 -13.56
CA GLU A 6 8.88 1.56 -12.98
C GLU A 6 9.74 1.92 -11.77
N ALA A 7 10.33 3.12 -11.73
CA ALA A 7 10.99 3.61 -10.52
C ALA A 7 10.00 3.72 -9.35
N LYS A 8 8.79 4.23 -9.59
CA LYS A 8 7.73 4.32 -8.58
C LYS A 8 7.31 2.93 -8.07
N LYS A 9 7.10 1.96 -8.97
CA LYS A 9 6.77 0.59 -8.57
C LYS A 9 7.88 -0.05 -7.76
N ARG A 10 9.14 0.07 -8.18
CA ARG A 10 10.28 -0.50 -7.44
C ARG A 10 10.38 0.07 -6.02
N ALA A 11 10.25 1.39 -5.89
CA ALA A 11 10.24 2.05 -4.58
C ALA A 11 9.09 1.54 -3.69
N ALA A 12 7.88 1.41 -4.25
CA ALA A 12 6.74 0.86 -3.53
C ALA A 12 6.96 -0.60 -3.12
N THR A 13 7.47 -1.45 -4.02
CA THR A 13 7.78 -2.86 -3.73
C THR A 13 8.77 -3.00 -2.59
N GLU A 14 9.82 -2.16 -2.56
CA GLU A 14 10.79 -2.18 -1.47
C GLU A 14 10.15 -1.74 -0.15
N ALA A 15 9.39 -0.64 -0.14
CA ALA A 15 8.74 -0.13 1.05
C ALA A 15 7.80 -1.17 1.71
N VAL A 16 7.07 -1.95 0.92
CA VAL A 16 6.12 -2.94 1.42
C VAL A 16 6.79 -4.10 2.16
N LYS A 17 8.09 -4.37 1.93
CA LYS A 17 8.84 -5.39 2.68
C LYS A 17 8.97 -5.06 4.18
N HIS A 18 8.84 -3.79 4.54
CA HIS A 18 8.94 -3.35 5.94
C HIS A 18 7.62 -3.49 6.71
N VAL A 19 6.51 -3.78 6.03
CA VAL A 19 5.20 -3.93 6.65
C VAL A 19 5.09 -5.29 7.32
N LYS A 20 4.63 -5.31 8.58
CA LYS A 20 4.47 -6.50 9.40
C LYS A 20 3.03 -6.63 9.91
N GLN A 21 2.70 -7.82 10.42
CA GLN A 21 1.40 -8.11 11.04
C GLN A 21 1.07 -7.09 12.14
N GLY A 22 -0.19 -6.69 12.23
CA GLY A 22 -0.67 -5.81 13.30
C GLY A 22 -0.29 -4.34 13.17
N MET A 23 0.45 -3.94 12.12
CA MET A 23 0.92 -2.55 12.00
C MET A 23 -0.21 -1.57 11.68
N VAL A 24 -0.13 -0.39 12.28
CA VAL A 24 -0.89 0.81 11.87
C VAL A 24 -0.01 1.64 10.96
N LEU A 25 -0.44 1.83 9.71
CA LEU A 25 0.36 2.45 8.65
C LEU A 25 -0.15 3.85 8.33
N GLY A 26 0.74 4.84 8.31
CA GLY A 26 0.46 6.11 7.64
C GLY A 26 0.47 5.92 6.12
N LEU A 27 -0.63 6.24 5.44
CA LEU A 27 -0.76 6.06 4.00
C LEU A 27 -0.60 7.40 3.26
N GLY A 28 0.53 7.56 2.58
CA GLY A 28 0.81 8.70 1.71
C GLY A 28 -0.13 8.76 0.48
N SER A 29 -0.07 9.84 -0.29
CA SER A 29 -0.92 10.06 -1.47
C SER A 29 -0.12 10.06 -2.78
N GLY A 30 -0.82 9.90 -3.91
CA GLY A 30 -0.22 9.91 -5.25
C GLY A 30 0.16 8.52 -5.78
N SER A 31 0.60 8.47 -7.04
CA SER A 31 0.71 7.20 -7.79
C SER A 31 1.72 6.20 -7.22
N THR A 32 2.80 6.65 -6.57
CA THR A 32 3.74 5.74 -5.89
C THR A 32 3.09 5.07 -4.69
N ALA A 33 2.40 5.83 -3.83
CA ALA A 33 1.74 5.30 -2.64
C ALA A 33 0.59 4.35 -3.01
N THR A 34 -0.14 4.65 -4.09
CA THR A 34 -1.15 3.74 -4.65
C THR A 34 -0.56 2.38 -5.02
N HIS A 35 0.66 2.31 -5.55
CA HIS A 35 1.31 1.02 -5.79
C HIS A 35 1.61 0.27 -4.50
N ALA A 36 2.06 0.96 -3.45
CA ALA A 36 2.34 0.34 -2.16
C ALA A 36 1.05 -0.22 -1.53
N VAL A 37 -0.05 0.55 -1.52
CA VAL A 37 -1.35 0.10 -1.01
C VAL A 37 -1.87 -1.13 -1.76
N LYS A 38 -1.76 -1.16 -3.08
CA LYS A 38 -2.15 -2.34 -3.87
C LYS A 38 -1.33 -3.58 -3.53
N LEU A 39 -0.01 -3.41 -3.36
CA LEU A 39 0.89 -4.52 -3.00
C LEU A 39 0.60 -5.04 -1.58
N ILE A 40 0.32 -4.15 -0.63
CA ILE A 40 -0.13 -4.52 0.73
C ILE A 40 -1.45 -5.29 0.64
N GLY A 41 -2.41 -4.81 -0.17
CA GLY A 41 -3.67 -5.50 -0.40
C GLY A 41 -3.52 -6.89 -0.97
N LEU A 42 -2.60 -7.08 -1.93
CA LEU A 42 -2.28 -8.40 -2.47
C LEU A 42 -1.73 -9.33 -1.38
N LYS A 43 -0.86 -8.84 -0.49
CA LYS A 43 -0.37 -9.63 0.65
C LYS A 43 -1.48 -10.02 1.62
N ILE A 44 -2.43 -9.11 1.86
CA ILE A 44 -3.61 -9.39 2.69
C ILE A 44 -4.48 -10.46 2.03
N ALA A 45 -4.76 -10.32 0.73
CA ALA A 45 -5.55 -11.28 -0.04
C ALA A 45 -4.90 -12.68 -0.06
N ASN A 46 -3.57 -12.73 -0.15
CA ASN A 46 -2.79 -13.97 -0.09
C ASN A 46 -2.61 -14.55 1.32
N LYS A 47 -3.16 -13.90 2.36
CA LYS A 47 -2.97 -14.27 3.78
C LYS A 47 -1.51 -14.23 4.25
N GLU A 48 -0.66 -13.50 3.54
CA GLU A 48 0.73 -13.22 3.96
C GLU A 48 0.77 -12.10 5.01
N LEU A 49 -0.28 -11.26 5.06
CA LEU A 49 -0.40 -10.13 5.95
C LEU A 49 -1.83 -10.05 6.53
N SER A 50 -1.96 -9.65 7.79
CA SER A 50 -3.18 -9.63 8.58
C SER A 50 -3.09 -8.56 9.67
N ASP A 51 -4.27 -8.10 10.11
CA ASP A 51 -4.46 -7.07 11.14
C ASP A 51 -3.71 -5.75 10.87
N VAL A 52 -3.54 -5.38 9.60
CA VAL A 52 -2.96 -4.10 9.21
C VAL A 52 -4.06 -3.06 9.07
N LYS A 53 -3.82 -1.87 9.64
CA LYS A 53 -4.73 -0.72 9.61
C LYS A 53 -4.09 0.48 8.93
N GLY A 54 -4.89 1.34 8.32
CA GLY A 54 -4.44 2.49 7.54
C GLY A 54 -4.89 3.83 8.12
N VAL A 55 -3.97 4.79 8.20
CA VAL A 55 -4.26 6.20 8.49
C VAL A 55 -3.99 7.01 7.22
N PRO A 56 -5.03 7.34 6.42
CA PRO A 56 -4.85 7.96 5.11
C PRO A 56 -4.58 9.47 5.18
N THR A 57 -3.69 9.95 4.30
CA THR A 57 -3.41 11.38 4.13
C THR A 57 -4.35 12.09 3.14
N SER A 58 -5.19 11.34 2.42
CA SER A 58 -6.20 11.89 1.51
C SER A 58 -7.37 10.94 1.28
N TYR A 59 -8.49 11.46 0.79
CA TYR A 59 -9.64 10.64 0.38
C TYR A 59 -9.32 9.68 -0.76
N GLN A 60 -8.40 10.05 -1.66
CA GLN A 60 -8.00 9.22 -2.78
C GLN A 60 -7.30 7.94 -2.28
N ILE A 61 -6.37 8.07 -1.33
CA ILE A 61 -5.70 6.89 -0.77
C ILE A 61 -6.58 6.14 0.22
N ALA A 62 -7.45 6.81 0.97
CA ALA A 62 -8.43 6.16 1.85
C ALA A 62 -9.31 5.17 1.06
N ARG A 63 -9.90 5.63 -0.06
CA ARG A 63 -10.71 4.77 -0.93
C ARG A 63 -9.93 3.59 -1.50
N GLU A 64 -8.67 3.83 -1.86
CA GLU A 64 -7.82 2.76 -2.38
C GLU A 64 -7.45 1.74 -1.30
N ALA A 65 -7.18 2.19 -0.08
CA ALA A 65 -6.88 1.33 1.06
C ALA A 65 -8.07 0.41 1.37
N THR A 66 -9.28 0.96 1.47
CA THR A 66 -10.50 0.18 1.73
C THR A 66 -10.74 -0.88 0.64
N ARG A 67 -10.53 -0.55 -0.64
CA ARG A 67 -10.66 -1.51 -1.75
C ARG A 67 -9.69 -2.68 -1.67
N ASN A 68 -8.56 -2.47 -1.01
CA ASN A 68 -7.47 -3.43 -0.88
C ASN A 68 -7.46 -4.10 0.51
N GLY A 69 -8.54 -3.99 1.28
CA GLY A 69 -8.68 -4.68 2.57
C GLY A 69 -7.86 -4.08 3.71
N ILE A 70 -7.42 -2.83 3.57
CA ILE A 70 -6.76 -2.07 4.64
C ILE A 70 -7.83 -1.20 5.31
N ASN A 71 -8.14 -1.50 6.57
CA ASN A 71 -9.15 -0.81 7.37
C ASN A 71 -8.63 0.45 8.04
#